data_AF-A0A1H9TJC3-F1
#
_entry.id   AF-A0A1H9TJC3-F1
#
_cell.length_a   1.000
_cell.length_b   1.000
_cell.length_c   1.000
_cell.angle_alpha   90.00
_cell.angle_beta   90.00
_cell.angle_gamma   90.00
#
_symmetry.space_group_name_H-M   'P 1'
#
loop_
_entity.id
_entity.type
_entity.pdbx_description
1 polymer ?
#
loop_
_entity_poly.entity_id
_entity_poly.type
_entity_poly.pdbx_seq_one_letter_code
_entity_poly.pdbx_strand_id
1 'polypeptide(L)' 'MDTTGMRRAVTAEVTRMADYETGFWAIVDGLGVDRGHAGRLLDEAVDRIGTGWGGTADPYALVLSWMPC' A
#
# COMPACT_ATOMS: atom_id res chain seq x y z
N MET A 1 19.94 -9.89 16.69
CA MET A 1 19.46 -9.93 15.29
C MET A 1 20.58 -9.41 14.41
N ASP A 2 21.11 -10.22 13.51
CA ASP A 2 22.20 -9.80 12.61
C ASP A 2 21.66 -8.77 11.60
N THR A 3 22.35 -7.63 11.49
CA THR A 3 22.02 -6.53 10.57
C THR A 3 21.88 -6.98 9.12
N THR A 4 22.58 -8.06 8.72
CA THR A 4 22.50 -8.64 7.38
C THR A 4 21.16 -9.36 7.15
N GLY A 5 20.67 -10.07 8.16
CA GLY A 5 19.35 -10.72 8.12
C GLY A 5 18.22 -9.69 8.08
N MET A 6 18.35 -8.61 8.86
CA MET A 6 17.40 -7.50 8.86
C MET A 6 17.35 -6.80 7.50
N ARG A 7 18.52 -6.49 6.92
CA ARG A 7 18.60 -5.85 5.60
C ARG A 7 17.93 -6.71 4.52
N ARG A 8 18.18 -8.03 4.50
CA ARG A 8 17.53 -8.93 3.52
C ARG A 8 16.02 -8.99 3.68
N ALA A 9 15.52 -9.07 4.92
CA ALA A 9 14.08 -9.09 5.19
C ALA A 9 13.42 -7.77 4.75
N VAL A 10 14.03 -6.63 5.07
CA VAL A 10 13.56 -5.31 4.63
C VAL A 10 13.59 -5.19 3.11
N THR A 11 14.68 -5.61 2.44
CA THR A 11 14.76 -5.56 0.98
C THR A 11 13.69 -6.44 0.32
N ALA A 12 13.47 -7.66 0.82
CA ALA A 12 12.42 -8.54 0.30
C ALA A 12 11.03 -7.91 0.47
N GLU A 13 10.78 -7.27 1.62
CA GLU A 13 9.52 -6.59 1.88
C GLU A 13 9.32 -5.35 1.00
N VAL A 14 10.37 -4.55 0.76
CA VAL A 14 10.32 -3.40 -0.15
C VAL A 14 10.05 -3.85 -1.59
N THR A 15 10.72 -4.91 -2.07
CA THR A 15 10.44 -5.48 -3.40
C THR A 15 8.99 -5.96 -3.49
N ARG A 16 8.51 -6.66 -2.46
CA ARG A 16 7.12 -7.12 -2.37
C ARG A 16 6.14 -5.93 -2.45
N MET A 17 6.40 -4.84 -1.74
CA MET A 17 5.57 -3.64 -1.80
C MET A 17 5.57 -2.95 -3.17
N ALA A 18 6.68 -2.96 -3.91
CA ALA A 18 6.73 -2.39 -5.25
C ALA A 18 5.87 -3.18 -6.25
N ASP A 19 5.82 -4.50 -6.11
CA ASP A 19 4.94 -5.35 -6.92
C ASP A 19 3.46 -5.10 -6.59
N TYR A 20 3.13 -4.95 -5.30
CA TYR A 20 1.78 -4.58 -4.87
C TYR A 20 1.36 -3.20 -5.37
N GLU A 21 2.27 -2.22 -5.34
CA GLU A 21 2.01 -0.88 -5.85
C GLU A 21 1.66 -0.92 -7.35
N THR A 22 2.42 -1.71 -8.12
CA THR A 22 2.15 -1.91 -9.55
C THR A 22 0.77 -2.52 -9.78
N GLY A 23 0.40 -3.55 -9.00
CA GLY A 23 -0.92 -4.18 -9.08
C GLY A 23 -2.06 -3.23 -8.67
N PHE A 24 -1.85 -2.44 -7.62
CA PHE A 24 -2.79 -1.42 -7.17
C PHE A 24 -3.10 -0.42 -8.28
N TRP A 25 -2.07 0.15 -8.92
CA TRP A 25 -2.29 1.13 -9.99
C TRP A 25 -2.99 0.53 -11.22
N ALA A 26 -2.71 -0.73 -11.55
CA ALA A 26 -3.44 -1.43 -12.62
C ALA A 26 -4.94 -1.57 -12.31
N ILE A 27 -5.31 -1.81 -11.04
CA ILE A 27 -6.72 -1.86 -10.61
C ILE A 27 -7.35 -0.47 -10.68
N VAL A 28 -6.68 0.56 -10.15
CA VAL A 28 -7.15 1.96 -10.18
C VAL A 28 -7.42 2.42 -11.61
N ASP A 29 -6.50 2.13 -12.54
CA ASP A 29 -6.66 2.43 -13.95
C ASP A 29 -7.84 1.67 -14.57
N GLY A 30 -7.99 0.39 -14.23
CA GLY A 30 -9.09 -0.45 -14.70
C GLY A 30 -10.46 0.02 -14.22
N LEU A 31 -10.53 0.62 -13.03
CA LEU A 31 -11.76 1.22 -12.49
C LEU A 31 -12.04 2.63 -13.06
N GLY A 32 -11.11 3.20 -13.84
CA GLY A 32 -11.23 4.58 -14.33
C GLY A 32 -11.16 5.64 -13.23
N VAL A 33 -10.57 5.30 -12.08
CA VAL A 33 -10.40 6.22 -10.96
C VAL A 33 -9.22 7.15 -11.24
N ASP A 34 -9.39 8.44 -10.95
CA ASP A 34 -8.30 9.41 -11.04
C ASP A 34 -7.15 9.00 -10.12
N ARG A 35 -5.95 8.83 -10.70
CA ARG A 35 -4.75 8.46 -9.94
C ARG A 35 -4.40 9.46 -8.84
N GLY A 36 -4.66 10.75 -9.07
CA GLY A 36 -4.44 11.78 -8.05
C GLY A 36 -5.36 11.63 -6.83
N HIS A 37 -6.61 11.27 -7.06
CA HIS A 37 -7.57 10.93 -6.01
C HIS A 37 -7.17 9.65 -5.28
N ALA A 38 -6.85 8.58 -6.01
CA ALA A 38 -6.36 7.33 -5.41
C ALA A 38 -5.07 7.52 -4.59
N GLY A 39 -4.17 8.39 -5.05
CA GLY A 39 -2.96 8.77 -4.30
C GLY A 39 -3.27 9.45 -2.97
N ARG A 40 -4.24 10.39 -2.93
CA ARG A 40 -4.66 11.02 -1.66
C ARG A 40 -5.29 10.02 -0.68
N LEU A 41 -6.03 9.04 -1.19
CA LEU A 41 -6.55 7.95 -0.35
C LEU A 41 -5.41 7.08 0.19
N LEU A 42 -4.37 6.84 -0.60
CA LEU A 42 -3.19 6.09 -0.16
C LEU A 42 -2.44 6.83 0.95
N ASP A 43 -2.27 8.15 0.82
CA ASP A 43 -1.68 8.97 1.88
C ASP A 43 -2.48 8.86 3.19
N GLU A 44 -3.82 8.91 3.12
CA GLU A 44 -4.70 8.74 4.27
C GLU A 44 -4.62 7.33 4.88
N ALA A 45 -4.53 6.29 4.05
CA ALA A 45 -4.36 4.91 4.51
C ALA A 45 -3.04 4.72 5.27
N VAL A 46 -1.94 5.27 4.74
CA VAL A 46 -0.63 5.23 5.39
C VAL A 46 -0.64 5.99 6.72
N ASP A 47 -1.25 7.19 6.76
CA ASP A 47 -1.36 7.97 7.99
C ASP A 47 -2.15 7.22 9.07
N ARG A 48 -3.32 6.65 8.70
CA ARG A 48 -4.14 5.86 9.62
C ARG A 48 -3.39 4.64 10.17
N ILE A 49 -2.71 3.88 9.32
CA ILE A 49 -1.87 2.76 9.77
C ILE A 49 -0.76 3.26 10.70
N GLY A 50 -0.12 4.38 10.39
CA GLY A 50 0.90 5.02 11.21
C GLY A 50 0.40 5.44 12.60
N THR A 51 -0.87 5.82 12.73
CA THR A 51 -1.52 6.12 14.01
C THR A 51 -1.99 4.87 14.79
N GLY A 52 -1.79 3.66 14.25
CA GLY A 52 -2.23 2.40 14.86
C GLY A 52 -3.70 2.07 14.62
N TRP A 53 -4.33 2.71 13.63
CA TRP A 53 -5.72 2.48 13.27
C TRP A 53 -5.85 1.32 12.27
N GLY A 54 -6.72 0.36 12.60
CA GLY A 54 -7.03 -0.79 11.75
C GLY A 54 -6.02 -1.93 11.90
N GLY A 55 -6.52 -3.17 12.06
CA GLY A 55 -5.68 -4.37 12.17
C GLY A 55 -4.96 -4.77 10.89
N THR A 56 -4.93 -3.90 9.87
CA THR A 56 -4.23 -4.11 8.60
C THR A 56 -3.02 -3.19 8.51
N ALA A 57 -1.90 -3.73 8.03
CA ALA A 57 -0.69 -2.98 7.71
C ALA A 57 -0.52 -2.76 6.20
N ASP A 58 -1.54 -3.13 5.40
CA ASP A 58 -1.53 -3.01 3.95
C ASP A 58 -2.35 -1.78 3.50
N PRO A 59 -1.68 -0.67 3.13
CA PRO A 59 -2.36 0.54 2.70
C PRO A 59 -3.07 0.35 1.35
N TYR A 60 -2.58 -0.51 0.45
CA TYR A 60 -3.21 -0.73 -0.85
C TYR A 60 -4.54 -1.46 -0.70
N ALA A 61 -4.58 -2.52 0.10
CA ALA A 61 -5.82 -3.25 0.39
C ALA A 61 -6.84 -2.33 1.08
N LEU A 62 -6.38 -1.45 1.98
CA LEU A 62 -7.24 -0.52 2.68
C LEU A 62 -7.86 0.52 1.72
N VAL A 63 -7.07 1.11 0.82
CA VAL A 63 -7.59 2.03 -0.19
C VAL A 63 -8.60 1.35 -1.13
N LEU A 64 -8.30 0.14 -1.59
CA LEU A 64 -9.22 -0.61 -2.46
C LEU A 64 -10.56 -0.89 -1.77
N SER A 65 -10.58 -1.03 -0.43
CA SER A 65 -11.83 -1.18 0.33
C SER A 65 -12.67 0.10 0.42
N TRP A 66 -12.07 1.27 0.15
CA TRP A 66 -12.74 2.57 0.16
C TRP A 66 -13.23 2.99 -1.23
N MET A 67 -12.71 2.36 -2.28
CA MET A 67 -13.13 2.65 -3.64
C MET A 67 -14.52 2.06 -3.91
N PRO A 68 -15.40 2.79 -4.59
CA PRO A 68 -16.67 2.24 -5.04
C PRO A 68 -16.40 1.14 -6.07
N CYS A 69 -16.96 -0.04 -5.84
CA CYS A 69 -16.98 -1.15 -6.80
C CYS A 69 -17.85 -0.84 -8.02
#